data_AF-A0A7Y2DHC0-F1
#
_entry.id   AF-A0A7Y2DHC0-F1
#
_cell.length_a   1.000
_cell.length_b   1.000
_cell.length_c   1.000
_cell.angle_alpha   90.00
_cell.angle_beta   90.00
_cell.angle_gamma   90.00
#
_symmetry.space_group_name_H-M   'P 1'
#
loop_
_entity.id
_entity.type
_entity.pdbx_description
1 polymer ?
#
loop_
_entity_poly.entity_id
_entity_poly.type
_entity_poly.pdbx_seq_one_letter_code
_entity_poly.pdbx_strand_id
1 'polypeptide(L)'
;MALHEPPVRPGSPASARPAPLVARSRSANRLVRLPIGWPLLGATALYPLWALLGLSKAIWTIAAVPMAIELIRARNVRVPRGTGIWVAFLIWMSLSVVMLQTIDGPALLAFSYRFSVYLAALVILLYVYNLSPTVLPTGRILKAMLPMAATLVAGGFLGMVLGEVELPTVAAKLLPGSMRGKGFAFELVQPRFAQDQGFLGFSLRRPSYPFRYTNAWGAVLALLFGFTMASLDRLPGRWRPVVLGIVGLTLIPFIVSLNRGLWLSVTAMVVYVAIRRAQAGQIGRLVQMGVMVVLVILVVAVSPLGDLVNDRRESDHANSSRSTLYLEVIDQIDESPILGFGAPRIDPDNPLLAPVGTHGHLWTVLYSHGIPALGLYLWFLVSMAMRTAGDLNRERMWLHATFIVLLVQMWFYNMFPGPMALGFLALGLLLRARRWPEQPRSARSRPTRYPRVPA
;
A
#
# COMPACT_ATOMS: atom_id res chain seq x y z
N MET A 1 68.21 3.47 34.16
CA MET A 1 67.69 2.36 33.32
C MET A 1 66.31 2.80 32.83
N ALA A 2 66.29 3.44 31.66
CA ALA A 2 65.09 4.06 31.07
C ALA A 2 64.28 3.00 30.32
N LEU A 3 62.98 2.89 30.58
CA LEU A 3 62.08 2.01 29.85
C LEU A 3 61.30 2.83 28.81
N HIS A 4 61.54 2.50 27.55
CA HIS A 4 60.88 3.02 26.37
C HIS A 4 59.41 2.55 26.32
N GLU A 5 58.46 3.49 26.30
CA GLU A 5 57.10 3.24 25.80
C GLU A 5 57.07 3.29 24.26
N PRO A 6 56.35 2.39 23.57
CA PRO A 6 56.21 2.45 22.12
C PRO A 6 55.15 3.49 21.68
N PRO A 7 55.34 4.14 20.51
CA PRO A 7 54.44 5.21 20.07
C PRO A 7 53.09 4.70 19.57
N VAL A 8 52.03 5.40 20.00
CA VAL A 8 50.65 5.27 19.54
C VAL A 8 50.57 5.55 18.04
N ARG A 9 50.13 4.55 17.25
CA ARG A 9 49.88 4.73 15.81
C ARG A 9 48.66 5.64 15.58
N PRO A 10 48.74 6.64 14.68
CA PRO A 10 47.62 7.50 14.37
C PRO A 10 46.52 6.79 13.57
N GLY A 11 45.28 7.23 13.84
CA GLY A 11 43.99 6.74 13.37
C GLY A 11 43.93 6.06 12.00
N SER A 12 43.33 4.86 12.01
CA SER A 12 42.70 4.28 10.82
C SER A 12 41.63 5.25 10.28
N PRO A 13 41.57 5.52 8.97
CA PRO A 13 40.59 6.43 8.42
C PRO A 13 39.19 5.85 8.65
N ALA A 14 38.39 6.56 9.43
CA ALA A 14 36.97 6.28 9.61
C ALA A 14 36.33 6.03 8.25
N SER A 15 35.70 4.87 8.09
CA SER A 15 34.89 4.50 6.93
C SER A 15 33.98 5.68 6.55
N ALA A 16 34.28 6.33 5.43
CA ALA A 16 33.53 7.47 4.95
C ALA A 16 32.05 7.08 4.78
N ARG A 17 31.18 7.62 5.62
CA ARG A 17 29.73 7.48 5.47
C ARG A 17 29.35 8.04 4.10
N PRO A 18 28.64 7.30 3.24
CA PRO A 18 28.25 7.81 1.94
C PRO A 18 27.35 9.03 2.12
N ALA A 19 27.70 10.12 1.44
CA ALA A 19 26.95 11.37 1.47
C ALA A 19 25.48 11.10 1.05
N PRO A 20 24.49 11.64 1.78
CA PRO A 20 23.09 11.60 1.36
C PRO A 20 22.93 12.34 0.02
N LEU A 21 21.78 12.14 -0.65
CA LEU A 21 21.34 12.97 -1.78
C LEU A 21 21.49 14.46 -1.43
N VAL A 22 22.64 15.02 -1.80
CA VAL A 22 23.08 16.41 -1.80
C VAL A 22 23.19 17.10 -0.43
N ALA A 23 24.42 17.12 0.10
CA ALA A 23 24.92 18.31 0.78
C ALA A 23 25.38 19.32 -0.30
N ARG A 24 24.90 20.56 -0.18
CA ARG A 24 25.20 21.76 -1.00
C ARG A 24 24.48 21.91 -2.35
N SER A 25 23.47 22.78 -2.34
CA SER A 25 23.24 23.80 -3.37
C SER A 25 22.65 25.02 -2.67
N ARG A 26 23.54 25.84 -2.08
CA ARG A 26 23.23 27.21 -1.64
C ARG A 26 23.83 28.13 -2.70
N SER A 27 23.00 28.54 -3.66
CA SER A 27 23.18 29.62 -4.66
C SER A 27 22.76 29.17 -6.07
N ALA A 28 22.19 30.12 -6.80
CA ALA A 28 21.68 30.09 -8.18
C ALA A 28 20.21 29.68 -8.43
N ASN A 29 19.43 30.74 -8.71
CA ASN A 29 18.13 30.88 -9.38
C ASN A 29 16.83 30.46 -8.66
N ARG A 30 16.03 31.50 -8.41
CA ARG A 30 14.70 31.58 -7.79
C ARG A 30 13.57 31.08 -8.71
N LEU A 31 13.81 30.01 -9.48
CA LEU A 31 12.72 29.19 -9.99
C LEU A 31 12.16 28.43 -8.78
N VAL A 32 10.84 28.37 -8.63
CA VAL A 32 10.16 27.65 -7.54
C VAL A 32 10.58 26.17 -7.60
N ARG A 33 11.70 25.82 -6.95
CA ARG A 33 12.15 24.44 -6.82
C ARG A 33 11.25 23.79 -5.77
N LEU A 34 10.33 22.96 -6.23
CA LEU A 34 9.50 22.16 -5.36
C LEU A 34 10.39 21.38 -4.37
N PRO A 35 9.96 21.24 -3.10
CA PRO A 35 10.79 20.61 -2.08
C PRO A 35 11.05 19.13 -2.39
N ILE A 36 12.22 18.62 -2.03
CA ILE A 36 12.55 17.19 -2.20
C ILE A 36 11.49 16.34 -1.47
N GLY A 37 10.96 15.32 -2.16
CA GLY A 37 9.86 14.48 -1.65
C GLY A 37 8.47 14.97 -2.01
N TRP A 38 8.33 16.10 -2.72
CA TRP A 38 7.02 16.66 -3.09
C TRP A 38 6.12 15.70 -3.87
N PRO A 39 6.58 14.81 -4.78
CA PRO A 39 5.63 14.00 -5.55
C PRO A 39 4.90 13.01 -4.66
N LEU A 40 5.63 12.34 -3.77
CA LEU A 40 5.08 11.39 -2.81
C LEU A 40 4.18 12.09 -1.77
N LEU A 41 4.64 13.22 -1.22
CA LEU A 41 3.86 13.99 -0.26
C LEU A 41 2.61 14.59 -0.90
N GLY A 42 2.69 15.08 -2.13
CA GLY A 42 1.57 15.63 -2.89
C GLY A 42 0.54 14.56 -3.26
N ALA A 43 0.99 13.38 -3.71
CA ALA A 43 0.09 12.26 -4.03
C ALA A 43 -0.76 11.82 -2.83
N THR A 44 -0.26 12.00 -1.61
CA THR A 44 -0.87 11.46 -0.39
C THR A 44 -1.54 12.52 0.48
N ALA A 45 -0.86 13.65 0.75
CA ALA A 45 -1.44 14.73 1.53
C ALA A 45 -2.57 15.45 0.79
N LEU A 46 -2.52 15.52 -0.54
CA LEU A 46 -3.57 16.10 -1.38
C LEU A 46 -4.54 15.03 -1.91
N TYR A 47 -4.53 13.82 -1.34
CA TYR A 47 -5.46 12.76 -1.76
C TYR A 47 -6.95 13.15 -1.75
N PRO A 48 -7.45 13.98 -0.80
CA PRO A 48 -8.83 14.50 -0.90
C PRO A 48 -9.09 15.24 -2.22
N LEU A 49 -8.13 16.05 -2.69
CA LEU A 49 -8.25 16.77 -3.97
C LEU A 49 -8.22 15.79 -5.15
N TRP A 50 -7.28 14.83 -5.14
CA TRP A 50 -7.20 13.82 -6.20
C TRP A 50 -8.46 12.96 -6.30
N ALA A 51 -9.09 12.67 -5.15
CA ALA A 51 -10.37 11.96 -5.08
C ALA A 51 -11.52 12.75 -5.70
N LEU A 52 -11.62 14.05 -5.41
CA LEU A 52 -12.62 14.93 -6.03
C LEU A 52 -12.42 15.08 -7.55
N LEU A 53 -11.16 15.07 -7.98
CA LEU A 53 -10.81 15.16 -9.41
C LEU A 53 -10.99 13.85 -10.18
N GLY A 54 -11.30 12.73 -9.52
CA GLY A 54 -11.40 11.41 -10.16
C GLY A 54 -10.04 10.78 -10.49
N LEU A 55 -8.97 11.21 -9.83
CA LEU A 55 -7.60 10.76 -10.07
C LEU A 55 -7.08 9.81 -8.99
N SER A 56 -7.94 9.33 -8.09
CA SER A 56 -7.56 8.42 -6.98
C SER A 56 -6.79 7.17 -7.40
N LYS A 57 -7.10 6.60 -8.57
CA LYS A 57 -6.38 5.47 -9.14
C LYS A 57 -5.10 5.94 -9.88
N ALA A 58 -5.18 6.98 -10.69
CA ALA A 58 -4.07 7.43 -11.54
C ALA A 58 -2.96 8.18 -10.79
N ILE A 59 -3.24 8.77 -9.62
CA ILE A 59 -2.28 9.64 -8.93
C ILE A 59 -0.96 8.95 -8.60
N TRP A 60 -0.99 7.65 -8.30
CA TRP A 60 0.23 6.88 -8.00
C TRP A 60 1.14 6.72 -9.21
N THR A 61 0.58 6.49 -10.40
CA THR A 61 1.36 6.40 -11.64
C THR A 61 1.81 7.78 -12.11
N ILE A 62 0.96 8.80 -11.99
CA ILE A 62 1.31 10.20 -12.31
C ILE A 62 2.45 10.69 -11.42
N ALA A 63 2.38 10.48 -10.11
CA ALA A 63 3.41 10.92 -9.17
C ALA A 63 4.72 10.13 -9.31
N ALA A 64 4.68 8.91 -9.84
CA ALA A 64 5.89 8.14 -10.14
C ALA A 64 6.74 8.79 -11.24
N VAL A 65 6.17 9.55 -12.17
CA VAL A 65 6.92 10.23 -13.25
C VAL A 65 7.97 11.20 -12.70
N PRO A 66 7.63 12.23 -11.90
CA PRO A 66 8.64 13.11 -11.31
C PRO A 66 9.56 12.38 -10.33
N MET A 67 9.10 11.34 -9.62
CA MET A 67 9.99 10.50 -8.80
C MET A 67 11.06 9.80 -9.64
N ALA A 68 10.69 9.26 -10.81
CA ALA A 68 11.61 8.64 -11.74
C ALA A 68 12.60 9.67 -12.33
N ILE A 69 12.12 10.85 -12.70
CA ILE A 69 12.97 11.95 -13.20
C ILE A 69 14.00 12.36 -12.13
N GLU A 70 13.58 12.50 -10.87
CA GLU A 70 14.49 12.82 -9.75
C GLU A 70 15.52 11.70 -9.52
N LEU A 71 15.14 10.42 -9.69
CA LEU A 71 16.05 9.29 -9.62
C LEU A 71 17.06 9.29 -10.78
N ILE A 72 16.62 9.49 -12.03
CA ILE A 72 17.51 9.51 -13.20
C ILE A 72 18.51 10.66 -13.11
N ARG A 73 18.08 11.82 -12.60
CA ARG A 73 18.96 12.98 -12.39
C ARG A 73 19.91 12.82 -11.21
N ALA A 74 19.66 11.85 -10.32
CA ALA A 74 20.53 11.60 -9.18
C ALA A 74 21.80 10.85 -9.61
N ARG A 75 22.97 11.40 -9.25
CA ARG A 75 24.27 10.80 -9.60
C ARG A 75 24.57 9.46 -8.93
N ASN A 76 23.86 9.09 -7.86
CA ASN A 76 24.15 7.88 -7.08
C ASN A 76 22.86 7.22 -6.57
N VAL A 77 22.11 6.61 -7.48
CA VAL A 77 20.95 5.77 -7.14
C VAL A 77 21.44 4.41 -6.69
N ARG A 78 21.05 3.99 -5.49
CA ARG A 78 21.26 2.62 -5.03
C ARG A 78 20.00 1.81 -5.19
N VAL A 79 20.18 0.55 -5.56
CA VAL A 79 19.10 -0.41 -5.75
C VAL A 79 19.14 -1.44 -4.62
N PRO A 80 18.03 -1.72 -3.91
CA PRO A 80 17.99 -2.80 -2.94
C PRO A 80 18.31 -4.14 -3.59
N ARG A 81 19.08 -5.00 -2.90
CA ARG A 81 19.31 -6.38 -3.36
C ARG A 81 17.96 -7.08 -3.54
N GLY A 82 17.79 -7.81 -4.64
CA GLY A 82 16.55 -8.52 -4.99
C GLY A 82 15.63 -7.74 -5.94
N THR A 83 15.87 -6.45 -6.16
CA THR A 83 15.11 -5.65 -7.16
C THR A 83 15.19 -6.24 -8.57
N GLY A 84 16.28 -6.92 -8.91
CA GLY A 84 16.43 -7.62 -10.20
C GLY A 84 15.34 -8.66 -10.46
N ILE A 85 14.77 -9.29 -9.42
CA ILE A 85 13.67 -10.25 -9.57
C ILE A 85 12.40 -9.52 -10.03
N TRP A 86 12.11 -8.33 -9.48
CA TRP A 86 10.99 -7.52 -9.93
C TRP A 86 11.18 -6.97 -11.34
N VAL A 87 12.41 -6.59 -11.70
CA VAL A 87 12.74 -6.19 -13.08
C VAL A 87 12.56 -7.35 -14.04
N ALA A 88 12.98 -8.57 -13.67
CA ALA A 88 12.72 -9.77 -14.46
C ALA A 88 11.22 -10.05 -14.61
N PHE A 89 10.43 -9.86 -13.55
CA PHE A 89 8.96 -9.92 -13.63
C PHE A 89 8.40 -8.90 -14.63
N LEU A 90 8.85 -7.64 -14.57
CA LEU A 90 8.41 -6.60 -15.52
C LEU A 90 8.77 -6.94 -16.97
N ILE A 91 9.99 -7.45 -17.21
CA ILE A 91 10.43 -7.88 -18.54
C ILE A 91 9.54 -9.03 -19.02
N TRP A 92 9.30 -10.04 -18.17
CA TRP A 92 8.46 -11.18 -18.51
C TRP A 92 7.02 -10.77 -18.80
N MET A 93 6.45 -9.88 -17.97
CA MET A 93 5.15 -9.29 -18.20
C MET A 93 5.10 -8.64 -19.58
N SER A 94 6.10 -7.84 -19.96
CA SER A 94 6.15 -7.22 -21.28
C SER A 94 6.12 -8.23 -22.43
N LEU A 95 6.76 -9.40 -22.28
CA LEU A 95 6.72 -10.46 -23.28
C LEU A 95 5.30 -11.01 -23.47
N SER A 96 4.48 -11.10 -22.41
CA SER A 96 3.09 -11.58 -22.51
C SER A 96 2.16 -10.70 -23.35
N VAL A 97 2.58 -9.50 -23.75
CA VAL A 97 1.77 -8.62 -24.62
C VAL A 97 1.43 -9.29 -25.95
N VAL A 98 2.28 -10.21 -26.43
CA VAL A 98 2.07 -10.96 -27.67
C VAL A 98 0.88 -11.91 -27.59
N MET A 99 0.37 -12.19 -26.38
CA MET A 99 -0.75 -13.10 -26.13
C MET A 99 -2.11 -12.41 -26.06
N LEU A 100 -2.15 -11.08 -26.27
CA LEU A 100 -3.41 -10.35 -26.36
C LEU A 100 -4.20 -10.81 -27.59
N GLN A 101 -5.46 -11.24 -27.38
CA GLN A 101 -6.34 -11.71 -28.47
C GLN A 101 -6.60 -10.64 -29.52
N THR A 102 -6.72 -9.38 -29.07
CA THR A 102 -6.84 -8.21 -29.94
C THR A 102 -5.74 -7.22 -29.58
N ILE A 103 -5.00 -6.77 -30.60
CA ILE A 103 -4.06 -5.65 -30.49
C ILE A 103 -4.82 -4.40 -30.92
N ASP A 104 -5.78 -4.00 -30.09
CA ASP A 104 -6.56 -2.78 -30.27
C ASP A 104 -6.21 -1.74 -29.20
N GLY A 105 -6.70 -0.50 -29.39
CA GLY A 105 -6.45 0.60 -28.46
C GLY A 105 -6.84 0.28 -27.01
N PRO A 106 -8.06 -0.23 -26.74
CA PRO A 106 -8.50 -0.58 -25.38
C PRO A 106 -7.66 -1.67 -24.70
N ALA A 107 -7.35 -2.77 -25.38
CA ALA A 107 -6.57 -3.87 -24.82
C ALA A 107 -5.14 -3.42 -24.49
N LEU A 108 -4.49 -2.72 -25.42
CA LEU A 108 -3.16 -2.14 -25.20
C LEU A 108 -3.16 -1.09 -24.08
N LEU A 109 -4.21 -0.27 -23.98
CA LEU A 109 -4.36 0.71 -22.90
C LEU A 109 -4.47 0.03 -21.53
N ALA A 110 -5.29 -1.01 -21.41
CA ALA A 110 -5.46 -1.76 -20.17
C ALA A 110 -4.16 -2.47 -19.75
N PHE A 111 -3.48 -3.12 -20.72
CA PHE A 111 -2.17 -3.74 -20.50
C PHE A 111 -1.12 -2.70 -20.04
N SER A 112 -1.00 -1.60 -20.78
CA SER A 112 -0.05 -0.51 -20.50
C SER A 112 -0.32 0.13 -19.13
N TYR A 113 -1.59 0.29 -18.77
CA TYR A 113 -1.97 0.77 -17.45
C TYR A 113 -1.47 -0.18 -16.35
N ARG A 114 -1.74 -1.48 -16.45
CA ARG A 114 -1.28 -2.47 -15.45
C ARG A 114 0.26 -2.48 -15.35
N PHE A 115 0.95 -2.46 -16.49
CA PHE A 115 2.40 -2.35 -16.54
C PHE A 115 2.90 -1.09 -15.82
N SER A 116 2.28 0.06 -16.11
CA SER A 116 2.63 1.34 -15.49
C SER A 116 2.46 1.33 -13.97
N VAL A 117 1.48 0.57 -13.44
CA VAL A 117 1.25 0.44 -12.01
C VAL A 117 2.37 -0.37 -11.34
N TYR A 118 2.80 -1.49 -11.94
CA TYR A 118 3.94 -2.26 -11.41
C TYR A 118 5.25 -1.47 -11.49
N LEU A 119 5.45 -0.72 -12.58
CA LEU A 119 6.60 0.17 -12.73
C LEU A 119 6.56 1.31 -11.70
N ALA A 120 5.40 1.93 -11.49
CA ALA A 120 5.21 2.97 -10.49
C ALA A 120 5.53 2.46 -9.07
N ALA A 121 5.12 1.25 -8.73
CA ALA A 121 5.45 0.62 -7.46
C ALA A 121 6.97 0.47 -7.27
N LEU A 122 7.69 0.00 -8.30
CA LEU A 122 9.15 -0.06 -8.29
C LEU A 122 9.78 1.33 -8.11
N VAL A 123 9.29 2.33 -8.84
CA VAL A 123 9.77 3.71 -8.73
C VAL A 123 9.56 4.26 -7.31
N ILE A 124 8.38 4.06 -6.71
CA ILE A 124 8.08 4.49 -5.34
C ILE A 124 9.05 3.85 -4.35
N LEU A 125 9.28 2.53 -4.47
CA LEU A 125 10.24 1.80 -3.66
C LEU A 125 11.65 2.41 -3.78
N LEU A 126 12.15 2.60 -5.00
CA LEU A 126 13.49 3.14 -5.24
C LEU A 126 13.62 4.59 -4.78
N TYR A 127 12.59 5.41 -4.98
CA TYR A 127 12.54 6.80 -4.57
C TYR A 127 12.68 6.92 -3.05
N VAL A 128 11.81 6.22 -2.32
CA VAL A 128 11.85 6.22 -0.85
C VAL A 128 13.13 5.60 -0.33
N TYR A 129 13.60 4.49 -0.92
CA TYR A 129 14.85 3.83 -0.54
C TYR A 129 16.09 4.69 -0.76
N ASN A 130 16.06 5.70 -1.61
CA ASN A 130 17.20 6.59 -1.85
C ASN A 130 17.14 7.89 -1.05
N LEU A 131 15.97 8.29 -0.57
CA LEU A 131 15.80 9.49 0.26
C LEU A 131 16.19 9.25 1.71
N SER A 132 17.24 9.93 2.17
CA SER A 132 17.67 9.93 3.58
C SER A 132 16.56 10.39 4.54
N PRO A 133 16.41 9.78 5.74
CA PRO A 133 15.52 10.28 6.79
C PRO A 133 15.82 11.74 7.23
N THR A 134 17.03 12.25 6.99
CA THR A 134 17.37 13.66 7.26
C THR A 134 16.74 14.61 6.25
N VAL A 135 16.56 14.17 5.00
CA VAL A 135 15.97 14.97 3.91
C VAL A 135 14.44 14.83 3.94
N LEU A 136 13.95 13.60 4.03
CA LEU A 136 12.52 13.31 4.12
C LEU A 136 12.23 12.40 5.33
N PRO A 137 11.94 12.99 6.51
CA PRO A 137 11.67 12.22 7.73
C PRO A 137 10.49 11.26 7.56
N THR A 138 10.60 10.04 8.11
CA THR A 138 9.50 9.05 8.03
C THR A 138 8.21 9.58 8.64
N GLY A 139 8.28 10.32 9.75
CA GLY A 139 7.10 10.96 10.34
C GLY A 139 6.39 11.93 9.40
N ARG A 140 7.11 12.57 8.46
CA ARG A 140 6.51 13.47 7.46
C ARG A 140 5.71 12.68 6.42
N ILE A 141 6.22 11.53 6.00
CA ILE A 141 5.53 10.60 5.08
C ILE A 141 4.29 10.02 5.77
N LEU A 142 4.44 9.50 7.00
CA LEU A 142 3.33 8.94 7.78
C LEU A 142 2.23 9.97 8.03
N LYS A 143 2.59 11.20 8.41
CA LYS A 143 1.63 12.30 8.56
C LYS A 143 0.89 12.59 7.25
N ALA A 144 1.57 12.53 6.10
CA ALA A 144 0.96 12.75 4.79
C ALA A 144 -0.03 11.64 4.37
N MET A 145 0.00 10.46 5.02
CA MET A 145 -1.01 9.42 4.83
C MET A 145 -2.34 9.73 5.54
N LEU A 146 -2.33 10.57 6.58
CA LEU A 146 -3.53 10.83 7.39
C LEU A 146 -4.67 11.49 6.59
N PRO A 147 -4.43 12.47 5.70
CA PRO A 147 -5.48 13.00 4.82
C PRO A 147 -6.08 11.91 3.91
N MET A 148 -5.25 11.01 3.36
CA MET A 148 -5.74 9.89 2.55
C MET A 148 -6.61 8.93 3.37
N ALA A 149 -6.20 8.58 4.59
CA ALA A 149 -7.01 7.76 5.49
C ALA A 149 -8.33 8.44 5.83
N ALA A 150 -8.30 9.74 6.16
CA ALA A 150 -9.50 10.54 6.40
C ALA A 150 -10.42 10.60 5.18
N THR A 151 -9.90 10.69 3.95
CA THR A 151 -10.72 10.62 2.72
C THR A 151 -11.48 9.31 2.61
N LEU A 152 -10.84 8.16 2.89
CA LEU A 152 -11.53 6.86 2.81
C LEU A 152 -12.59 6.70 3.90
N VAL A 153 -12.34 7.22 5.10
CA VAL A 153 -13.31 7.21 6.21
C VAL A 153 -14.50 8.11 5.87
N ALA A 154 -14.25 9.35 5.46
CA ALA A 154 -15.28 10.28 5.02
C ALA A 154 -16.07 9.71 3.85
N GLY A 155 -15.39 9.10 2.87
CA GLY A 155 -15.99 8.37 1.77
C GLY A 155 -16.91 7.24 2.21
N GLY A 156 -16.56 6.54 3.29
CA GLY A 156 -17.39 5.51 3.89
C GLY A 156 -18.71 6.06 4.44
N PHE A 157 -18.66 7.15 5.20
CA PHE A 157 -19.87 7.82 5.70
C PHE A 157 -20.70 8.42 4.57
N LEU A 158 -20.06 9.08 3.60
CA LEU A 158 -20.75 9.61 2.43
C LEU A 158 -21.41 8.50 1.61
N GLY A 159 -20.80 7.31 1.50
CA GLY A 159 -21.42 6.13 0.90
C GLY A 159 -22.72 5.72 1.57
N MET A 160 -22.75 5.71 2.91
CA MET A 160 -23.96 5.36 3.66
C MET A 160 -25.10 6.37 3.42
N VAL A 161 -24.76 7.66 3.35
CA VAL A 161 -25.75 8.75 3.18
C VAL A 161 -26.20 8.90 1.73
N LEU A 162 -25.24 9.01 0.79
CA LEU A 162 -25.47 9.35 -0.61
C LEU A 162 -25.73 8.13 -1.51
N GLY A 163 -25.47 6.90 -1.04
CA GLY A 163 -25.70 5.69 -1.83
C GLY A 163 -24.89 5.65 -3.13
N GLU A 164 -25.52 5.29 -4.24
CA GLU A 164 -24.84 5.08 -5.53
C GLU A 164 -24.53 6.35 -6.33
N VAL A 165 -24.74 7.55 -5.76
CA VAL A 165 -24.49 8.82 -6.48
C VAL A 165 -23.09 8.82 -7.10
N GLU A 166 -23.03 8.95 -8.43
CA GLU A 166 -21.79 9.09 -9.18
C GLU A 166 -21.35 10.56 -9.16
N LEU A 167 -20.07 10.80 -8.86
CA LEU A 167 -19.50 12.14 -8.92
C LEU A 167 -19.06 12.45 -10.36
N PRO A 168 -19.57 13.51 -11.00
CA PRO A 168 -19.08 13.94 -12.30
C PRO A 168 -17.71 14.62 -12.14
N THR A 169 -16.65 13.82 -12.19
CA THR A 169 -15.27 14.29 -11.97
C THR A 169 -14.72 15.06 -13.18
N VAL A 170 -13.73 15.92 -12.93
CA VAL A 170 -13.01 16.62 -14.00
C VAL A 170 -12.35 15.61 -14.95
N ALA A 171 -11.73 14.56 -14.40
CA ALA A 171 -11.13 13.50 -15.21
C ALA A 171 -12.14 12.80 -16.12
N ALA A 172 -13.36 12.53 -15.64
CA ALA A 172 -14.41 11.95 -16.47
C ALA A 172 -14.86 12.89 -17.60
N LYS A 173 -14.94 14.20 -17.34
CA LYS A 173 -15.29 15.20 -18.37
C LYS A 173 -14.21 15.32 -19.46
N LEU A 174 -12.94 15.19 -19.09
CA LEU A 174 -11.80 15.29 -20.01
C LEU A 174 -11.57 14.02 -20.85
N LEU A 175 -12.26 12.90 -20.57
CA LEU A 175 -12.15 11.71 -21.41
C LEU A 175 -12.64 12.00 -22.84
N PRO A 176 -11.89 11.59 -23.89
CA PRO A 176 -12.34 11.66 -25.27
C PRO A 176 -13.66 10.91 -25.45
N GLY A 177 -14.51 11.36 -26.40
CA GLY A 177 -15.83 10.75 -26.65
C GLY A 177 -15.77 9.23 -26.90
N SER A 178 -14.72 8.77 -27.59
CA SER A 178 -14.46 7.34 -27.86
C SER A 178 -14.16 6.50 -26.61
N MET A 179 -13.80 7.13 -25.48
CA MET A 179 -13.46 6.48 -24.21
C MET A 179 -14.50 6.73 -23.10
N ARG A 180 -15.58 7.46 -23.39
CA ARG A 180 -16.68 7.75 -22.44
C ARG A 180 -17.70 6.62 -22.31
N GLY A 181 -17.61 5.57 -23.13
CA GLY A 181 -18.41 4.35 -22.95
C GLY A 181 -18.10 3.66 -21.61
N LYS A 182 -18.93 2.69 -21.19
CA LYS A 182 -18.76 1.88 -19.97
C LYS A 182 -17.56 0.89 -20.04
N GLY A 183 -16.42 1.35 -20.53
CA GLY A 183 -15.18 0.57 -20.66
C GLY A 183 -14.17 0.86 -19.56
N PHE A 184 -13.01 0.20 -19.65
CA PHE A 184 -11.93 0.27 -18.66
C PHE A 184 -11.51 1.71 -18.28
N ALA A 185 -11.37 2.61 -19.27
CA ALA A 185 -10.96 4.01 -19.04
C ALA A 185 -11.97 4.80 -18.19
N PHE A 186 -13.26 4.56 -18.39
CA PHE A 186 -14.33 5.20 -17.65
C PHE A 186 -14.35 4.77 -16.18
N GLU A 187 -14.12 3.47 -15.90
CA GLU A 187 -14.01 2.95 -14.53
C GLU A 187 -12.80 3.50 -13.74
N LEU A 188 -11.79 4.04 -14.43
CA LEU A 188 -10.62 4.62 -13.78
C LEU A 188 -10.91 6.00 -13.19
N VAL A 189 -11.85 6.75 -13.77
CA VAL A 189 -12.04 8.18 -13.50
C VAL A 189 -13.41 8.51 -12.88
N GLN A 190 -14.33 7.56 -12.86
CA GLN A 190 -15.64 7.72 -12.19
C GLN A 190 -15.72 6.95 -10.87
N PRO A 191 -15.50 7.64 -9.73
CA PRO A 191 -15.83 7.10 -8.42
C PRO A 191 -17.35 7.11 -8.18
N ARG A 192 -17.82 6.17 -7.35
CA ARG A 192 -19.17 6.18 -6.77
C ARG A 192 -19.07 6.16 -5.25
N PHE A 193 -20.12 6.61 -4.57
CA PHE A 193 -20.10 6.70 -3.10
C PHE A 193 -20.28 5.34 -2.41
N ALA A 194 -21.28 4.59 -2.85
CA ALA A 194 -21.53 3.22 -2.45
C ALA A 194 -21.67 2.30 -3.66
N GLN A 195 -21.43 1.01 -3.43
CA GLN A 195 -21.82 -0.06 -4.33
C GLN A 195 -23.02 -0.75 -3.69
N ASP A 196 -24.16 -0.73 -4.37
CA ASP A 196 -25.31 -1.48 -3.90
C ASP A 196 -25.13 -2.96 -4.20
N GLN A 197 -25.53 -3.76 -3.22
CA GLN A 197 -25.62 -5.20 -3.35
C GLN A 197 -26.87 -5.65 -2.62
N GLY A 198 -27.73 -6.42 -3.31
CA GLY A 198 -28.87 -7.06 -2.67
C GLY A 198 -28.38 -8.00 -1.57
N PHE A 199 -28.91 -7.83 -0.36
CA PHE A 199 -28.53 -8.56 0.83
C PHE A 199 -29.77 -8.84 1.68
N LEU A 200 -30.12 -10.13 1.86
CA LEU A 200 -31.27 -10.60 2.65
C LEU A 200 -32.57 -9.81 2.40
N GLY A 201 -32.89 -9.53 1.13
CA GLY A 201 -34.14 -8.85 0.74
C GLY A 201 -34.12 -7.33 0.80
N PHE A 202 -33.00 -6.70 1.19
CA PHE A 202 -32.82 -5.23 1.14
C PHE A 202 -31.52 -4.84 0.41
N SER A 203 -31.45 -3.61 -0.10
CA SER A 203 -30.21 -3.08 -0.71
C SER A 203 -29.29 -2.54 0.38
N LEU A 204 -28.10 -3.11 0.51
CA LEU A 204 -27.07 -2.59 1.41
C LEU A 204 -26.09 -1.71 0.63
N ARG A 205 -25.98 -0.45 1.04
CA ARG A 205 -25.06 0.56 0.48
C ARG A 205 -23.66 0.32 1.01
N ARG A 206 -22.85 -0.43 0.28
CA ARG A 206 -21.49 -0.76 0.72
C ARG A 206 -20.51 0.37 0.35
N PRO A 207 -19.78 0.98 1.30
CA PRO A 207 -18.77 2.01 1.02
C PRO A 207 -17.84 1.68 -0.15
N SER A 208 -17.63 2.64 -1.06
CA SER A 208 -16.66 2.46 -2.15
C SER A 208 -15.86 3.71 -2.51
N TYR A 209 -16.28 4.92 -2.12
CA TYR A 209 -15.54 6.16 -2.41
C TYR A 209 -14.13 6.19 -1.80
N PRO A 210 -13.08 6.63 -2.54
CA PRO A 210 -13.11 7.28 -3.85
C PRO A 210 -12.87 6.31 -5.02
N PHE A 211 -13.26 5.06 -4.85
CA PHE A 211 -13.16 4.03 -5.87
C PHE A 211 -14.56 3.67 -6.39
N ARG A 212 -14.58 2.84 -7.44
CA ARG A 212 -15.83 2.28 -7.95
C ARG A 212 -16.24 1.01 -7.21
N TYR A 213 -15.37 0.34 -6.46
CA TYR A 213 -15.68 -0.97 -5.89
C TYR A 213 -15.35 -1.01 -4.41
N THR A 214 -16.26 -1.57 -3.59
CA THR A 214 -16.03 -1.76 -2.15
C THR A 214 -14.78 -2.59 -1.87
N ASN A 215 -14.44 -3.53 -2.77
CA ASN A 215 -13.23 -4.32 -2.66
C ASN A 215 -11.96 -3.46 -2.80
N ALA A 216 -11.94 -2.50 -3.75
CA ALA A 216 -10.81 -1.60 -3.92
C ALA A 216 -10.67 -0.65 -2.72
N TRP A 217 -11.80 -0.14 -2.21
CA TRP A 217 -11.84 0.65 -0.98
C TRP A 217 -11.29 -0.12 0.22
N GLY A 218 -11.79 -1.34 0.44
CA GLY A 218 -11.35 -2.20 1.55
C GLY A 218 -9.88 -2.61 1.46
N ALA A 219 -9.37 -2.92 0.26
CA ALA A 219 -7.97 -3.25 0.05
C ALA A 219 -7.03 -2.11 0.49
N VAL A 220 -7.33 -0.88 0.04
CA VAL A 220 -6.56 0.32 0.40
C VAL A 220 -6.72 0.67 1.86
N LEU A 221 -7.94 0.59 2.41
CA LEU A 221 -8.21 0.91 3.81
C LEU A 221 -7.44 0.01 4.76
N ALA A 222 -7.38 -1.30 4.50
CA ALA A 222 -6.62 -2.24 5.32
C ALA A 222 -5.12 -1.93 5.35
N LEU A 223 -4.53 -1.52 4.22
CA LEU A 223 -3.12 -1.16 4.19
C LEU A 223 -2.86 0.18 4.86
N LEU A 224 -3.75 1.17 4.66
CA LEU A 224 -3.72 2.46 5.35
C LEU A 224 -3.89 2.33 6.86
N PHE A 225 -4.64 1.34 7.34
CA PHE A 225 -4.75 1.05 8.76
C PHE A 225 -3.35 0.82 9.38
N GLY A 226 -2.50 0.01 8.73
CA GLY A 226 -1.12 -0.18 9.20
C GLY A 226 -0.27 1.09 9.17
N PHE A 227 -0.40 1.95 8.14
CA PHE A 227 0.25 3.27 8.12
C PHE A 227 -0.27 4.21 9.23
N THR A 228 -1.57 4.15 9.52
CA THR A 228 -2.22 4.96 10.55
C THR A 228 -1.76 4.52 11.94
N MET A 229 -1.64 3.22 12.18
CA MET A 229 -1.07 2.68 13.42
C MET A 229 0.43 2.98 13.55
N ALA A 230 1.20 2.90 12.47
CA ALA A 230 2.60 3.35 12.46
C ALA A 230 2.73 4.85 12.80
N SER A 231 1.76 5.67 12.36
CA SER A 231 1.69 7.10 12.69
C SER A 231 1.47 7.34 14.18
N LEU A 232 0.66 6.50 14.85
CA LEU A 232 0.43 6.58 16.30
C LEU A 232 1.72 6.42 17.11
N ASP A 233 2.63 5.56 16.65
CA ASP A 233 3.92 5.29 17.29
C ASP A 233 5.00 6.34 16.95
N ARG A 234 4.95 6.94 15.75
CA ARG A 234 6.01 7.81 15.24
C ARG A 234 5.76 9.31 15.46
N LEU A 235 4.51 9.76 15.37
CA LEU A 235 4.15 11.18 15.44
C LEU A 235 4.14 11.69 16.89
N PRO A 236 4.35 13.00 17.12
CA PRO A 236 4.29 13.56 18.47
C PRO A 236 2.87 13.48 19.04
N GLY A 237 2.75 13.42 20.38
CA GLY A 237 1.50 13.14 21.10
C GLY A 237 0.31 14.01 20.72
N ARG A 238 0.51 15.25 20.26
CA ARG A 238 -0.56 16.13 19.73
C ARG A 238 -1.33 15.54 18.54
N TRP A 239 -0.77 14.59 17.79
CA TRP A 239 -1.45 13.90 16.68
C TRP A 239 -2.22 12.66 17.13
N ARG A 240 -2.00 12.19 18.36
CA ARG A 240 -2.67 11.01 18.91
C ARG A 240 -4.20 11.09 18.81
N PRO A 241 -4.89 12.19 19.21
CA PRO A 241 -6.35 12.27 19.07
C PRO A 241 -6.81 12.21 17.61
N VAL A 242 -6.07 12.81 16.67
CA VAL A 242 -6.40 12.76 15.24
C VAL A 242 -6.30 11.32 14.71
N VAL A 243 -5.21 10.61 15.03
CA VAL A 243 -5.00 9.23 14.60
C VAL A 243 -6.05 8.30 15.21
N LEU A 244 -6.33 8.42 16.51
CA LEU A 244 -7.35 7.63 17.19
C LEU A 244 -8.75 7.95 16.68
N GLY A 245 -9.04 9.21 16.37
CA GLY A 245 -10.30 9.63 15.75
C GLY A 245 -10.51 8.99 14.38
N ILE A 246 -9.49 8.97 13.52
CA ILE A 246 -9.54 8.27 12.23
C ILE A 246 -9.80 6.78 12.43
N VAL A 247 -9.06 6.11 13.32
CA VAL A 247 -9.24 4.67 13.60
C VAL A 247 -10.64 4.37 14.14
N GLY A 248 -11.11 5.14 15.13
CA GLY A 248 -12.44 4.97 15.72
C GLY A 248 -13.57 5.18 14.70
N LEU A 249 -13.49 6.27 13.92
CA LEU A 249 -14.47 6.56 12.87
C LEU A 249 -14.43 5.54 11.74
N THR A 250 -13.31 4.86 11.50
CA THR A 250 -13.21 3.80 10.48
C THR A 250 -14.06 2.58 10.83
N LEU A 251 -14.33 2.32 12.13
CA LEU A 251 -15.01 1.10 12.58
C LEU A 251 -16.40 0.94 11.97
N ILE A 252 -17.17 2.03 11.87
CA ILE A 252 -18.53 2.02 11.32
C ILE A 252 -18.53 1.59 9.83
N PRO A 253 -17.86 2.32 8.90
CA PRO A 253 -17.82 1.91 7.50
C PRO A 253 -17.13 0.56 7.29
N PHE A 254 -16.17 0.19 8.15
CA PHE A 254 -15.54 -1.13 8.10
C PHE A 254 -16.56 -2.26 8.29
N ILE A 255 -17.50 -2.13 9.24
CA ILE A 255 -18.53 -3.14 9.50
C ILE A 255 -19.62 -3.08 8.44
N VAL A 256 -20.16 -1.89 8.15
CA VAL A 256 -21.24 -1.69 7.15
C VAL A 256 -20.82 -2.17 5.76
N SER A 257 -19.52 -2.16 5.43
CA SER A 257 -19.05 -2.67 4.14
C SER A 257 -19.29 -4.17 3.92
N LEU A 258 -19.53 -4.96 4.98
CA LEU A 258 -19.62 -6.43 4.99
C LEU A 258 -18.52 -7.10 4.13
N ASN A 259 -17.36 -6.45 4.07
CA ASN A 259 -16.29 -6.81 3.16
C ASN A 259 -15.37 -7.82 3.85
N ARG A 260 -15.62 -9.10 3.61
CA ARG A 260 -14.85 -10.21 4.20
C ARG A 260 -13.35 -10.11 3.95
N GLY A 261 -12.93 -9.66 2.75
CA GLY A 261 -11.51 -9.47 2.44
C GLY A 261 -10.85 -8.40 3.32
N LEU A 262 -11.60 -7.36 3.69
CA LEU A 262 -11.13 -6.28 4.55
C LEU A 262 -11.04 -6.78 6.00
N TRP A 263 -12.04 -7.52 6.45
CA TRP A 263 -12.04 -8.13 7.79
C TRP A 263 -10.88 -9.11 7.95
N LEU A 264 -10.66 -9.99 6.97
CA LEU A 264 -9.54 -10.92 6.95
C LEU A 264 -8.20 -10.18 6.91
N SER A 265 -8.07 -9.13 6.11
CA SER A 265 -6.84 -8.32 6.00
C SER A 265 -6.45 -7.67 7.33
N VAL A 266 -7.40 -7.01 8.01
CA VAL A 266 -7.16 -6.35 9.29
C VAL A 266 -6.89 -7.39 10.38
N THR A 267 -7.63 -8.49 10.40
CA THR A 267 -7.42 -9.60 11.34
C THR A 267 -6.02 -10.19 11.17
N ALA A 268 -5.61 -10.50 9.93
CA ALA A 268 -4.26 -10.99 9.64
C ALA A 268 -3.18 -10.00 10.09
N MET A 269 -3.40 -8.69 9.91
CA MET A 269 -2.48 -7.65 10.40
C MET A 269 -2.31 -7.70 11.92
N VAL A 270 -3.44 -7.72 12.65
CA VAL A 270 -3.47 -7.69 14.12
C VAL A 270 -2.88 -8.97 14.68
N VAL A 271 -3.22 -10.13 14.13
CA VAL A 271 -2.66 -11.43 14.52
C VAL A 271 -1.16 -11.46 14.27
N TYR A 272 -0.70 -11.02 13.09
CA TYR A 272 0.73 -10.94 12.79
C TYR A 272 1.47 -10.07 13.82
N VAL A 273 0.96 -8.87 14.10
CA VAL A 273 1.53 -7.96 15.11
C VAL A 273 1.53 -8.60 16.49
N ALA A 274 0.44 -9.26 16.90
CA ALA A 274 0.35 -9.94 18.18
C ALA A 274 1.40 -11.06 18.30
N ILE A 275 1.54 -11.93 17.29
CA ILE A 275 2.57 -12.97 17.27
C ILE A 275 3.97 -12.37 17.42
N ARG A 276 4.29 -11.32 16.66
CA ARG A 276 5.61 -10.65 16.73
C ARG A 276 5.86 -9.99 18.09
N ARG A 277 4.83 -9.43 18.72
CA ARG A 277 4.91 -8.86 20.08
C ARG A 277 5.14 -9.94 21.13
N ALA A 278 4.49 -11.10 20.98
CA ALA A 278 4.66 -12.25 21.86
C ALA A 278 6.07 -12.83 21.77
N GLN A 279 6.56 -13.03 20.56
CA GLN A 279 7.95 -13.43 20.30
C GLN A 279 8.97 -12.45 20.89
N ALA A 280 8.62 -11.16 20.99
CA ALA A 280 9.46 -10.14 21.61
C ALA A 280 9.30 -10.02 23.15
N GLY A 281 8.55 -10.93 23.79
CA GLY A 281 8.32 -10.94 25.24
C GLY A 281 7.43 -9.79 25.76
N GLN A 282 6.69 -9.10 24.88
CA GLN A 282 5.94 -7.88 25.24
C GLN A 282 4.51 -8.18 25.70
N ILE A 283 4.36 -9.04 26.72
CA ILE A 283 3.06 -9.57 27.19
C ILE A 283 2.07 -8.46 27.52
N GLY A 284 2.49 -7.40 28.24
CA GLY A 284 1.61 -6.29 28.57
C GLY A 284 0.98 -5.60 27.35
N ARG A 285 1.67 -5.56 26.21
CA ARG A 285 1.10 -5.02 24.96
C ARG A 285 0.14 -5.98 24.28
N LEU A 286 0.37 -7.29 24.40
CA LEU A 286 -0.60 -8.30 23.94
C LEU A 286 -1.90 -8.16 24.69
N VAL A 287 -1.82 -8.02 26.02
CA VAL A 287 -3.00 -7.80 26.87
C VAL A 287 -3.73 -6.52 26.45
N GLN A 288 -3.01 -5.41 26.25
CA GLN A 288 -3.62 -4.16 25.75
C GLN A 288 -4.32 -4.36 24.39
N MET A 289 -3.70 -5.07 23.45
CA MET A 289 -4.33 -5.36 22.16
C MET A 289 -5.55 -6.26 22.32
N GLY A 290 -5.48 -7.29 23.16
CA GLY A 290 -6.58 -8.19 23.46
C GLY A 290 -7.77 -7.44 24.06
N VAL A 291 -7.52 -6.57 25.06
CA VAL A 291 -8.54 -5.70 25.65
C VAL A 291 -9.17 -4.80 24.59
N MET A 292 -8.37 -4.16 23.72
CA MET A 292 -8.91 -3.32 22.65
C MET A 292 -9.78 -4.11 21.66
N VAL A 293 -9.39 -5.35 21.31
CA VAL A 293 -10.19 -6.23 20.45
C VAL A 293 -11.50 -6.60 21.14
N VAL A 294 -11.46 -6.98 22.42
CA VAL A 294 -12.65 -7.31 23.21
C VAL A 294 -13.59 -6.12 23.31
N LEU A 295 -13.07 -4.91 23.57
CA LEU A 295 -13.87 -3.70 23.61
C LEU A 295 -14.56 -3.41 22.27
N VAL A 296 -13.84 -3.58 21.16
CA VAL A 296 -14.44 -3.44 19.82
C VAL A 296 -15.54 -4.48 19.61
N ILE A 297 -15.30 -5.76 19.94
CA ILE A 297 -16.31 -6.82 19.80
C ILE A 297 -17.55 -6.49 20.64
N LEU A 298 -17.37 -6.04 21.89
CA LEU A 298 -18.47 -5.68 22.78
C LEU A 298 -19.30 -4.52 22.21
N VAL A 299 -18.63 -3.45 21.75
CA VAL A 299 -19.31 -2.30 21.13
C VAL A 299 -20.10 -2.73 19.90
N VAL A 300 -19.56 -3.63 19.08
CA VAL A 300 -20.28 -4.16 17.91
C VAL A 300 -21.48 -4.99 18.33
N ALA A 301 -21.30 -5.92 19.29
CA ALA A 301 -22.33 -6.84 19.74
C ALA A 301 -23.54 -6.15 20.38
N VAL A 302 -23.35 -4.99 21.04
CA VAL A 302 -24.44 -4.22 21.66
C VAL A 302 -25.04 -3.14 20.74
N SER A 303 -24.54 -3.02 19.52
CA SER A 303 -24.99 -2.02 18.54
C SER A 303 -25.77 -2.67 17.38
N PRO A 304 -26.54 -1.91 16.58
CA PRO A 304 -27.16 -2.43 15.36
C PRO A 304 -26.18 -3.01 14.33
N LEU A 305 -24.87 -2.78 14.51
CA LEU A 305 -23.84 -3.39 13.69
C LEU A 305 -23.67 -4.90 13.97
N GLY A 306 -24.07 -5.37 15.16
CA GLY A 306 -24.07 -6.78 15.52
C GLY A 306 -25.03 -7.60 14.65
N ASP A 307 -26.22 -7.06 14.39
CA ASP A 307 -27.23 -7.70 13.54
C ASP A 307 -26.70 -7.91 12.12
N LEU A 308 -26.06 -6.88 11.54
CA LEU A 308 -25.41 -6.97 10.22
C LEU A 308 -24.32 -8.05 10.15
N VAL A 309 -23.59 -8.27 11.24
CA VAL A 309 -22.55 -9.31 11.31
C VAL A 309 -23.19 -10.70 11.37
N ASN A 310 -24.26 -10.87 12.14
CA ASN A 310 -25.00 -12.13 12.27
C ASN A 310 -25.68 -12.51 10.94
N ASP A 311 -26.40 -11.57 10.34
CA ASP A 311 -27.01 -11.69 9.01
C ASP A 311 -25.99 -12.13 7.95
N ARG A 312 -24.76 -11.61 8.04
CA ARG A 312 -23.68 -11.93 7.10
C ARG A 312 -23.10 -13.33 7.29
N ARG A 313 -23.20 -13.87 8.50
CA ARG A 313 -22.82 -15.24 8.83
C ARG A 313 -23.88 -16.25 8.36
N GLU A 314 -25.15 -15.92 8.46
CA GLU A 314 -26.26 -16.80 8.06
C GLU A 314 -26.43 -16.89 6.53
N SER A 315 -26.12 -15.82 5.80
CA SER A 315 -26.22 -15.75 4.32
C SER A 315 -25.09 -16.46 3.54
N ASP A 316 -24.39 -17.43 4.13
CA ASP A 316 -23.10 -17.94 3.63
C ASP A 316 -23.15 -18.83 2.36
N HIS A 317 -24.30 -18.91 1.69
CA HIS A 317 -24.52 -19.73 0.49
C HIS A 317 -23.88 -19.17 -0.81
N ALA A 318 -23.30 -17.97 -0.80
CA ALA A 318 -22.75 -17.28 -1.98
C ALA A 318 -21.23 -17.50 -2.22
N ASN A 319 -20.61 -18.54 -1.65
CA ASN A 319 -19.19 -18.85 -1.87
C ASN A 319 -18.93 -19.67 -3.14
N SER A 320 -19.99 -20.21 -3.77
CA SER A 320 -19.92 -21.04 -4.99
C SER A 320 -19.30 -20.32 -6.19
N SER A 321 -19.64 -19.05 -6.42
CA SER A 321 -19.19 -18.33 -7.63
C SER A 321 -17.68 -18.05 -7.64
N ARG A 322 -17.04 -17.86 -6.47
CA ARG A 322 -15.58 -17.59 -6.42
C ARG A 322 -14.75 -18.85 -6.62
N SER A 323 -15.18 -19.97 -6.04
CA SER A 323 -14.52 -21.26 -6.26
C SER A 323 -14.58 -21.67 -7.73
N THR A 324 -15.71 -21.45 -8.40
CA THR A 324 -15.84 -21.71 -9.85
C THR A 324 -14.82 -20.91 -10.65
N LEU A 325 -14.67 -19.61 -10.36
CA LEU A 325 -13.71 -18.76 -11.07
C LEU A 325 -12.24 -19.10 -10.78
N TYR A 326 -11.92 -19.69 -9.63
CA TYR A 326 -10.57 -20.19 -9.35
C TYR A 326 -10.29 -21.50 -10.08
N LEU A 327 -11.26 -22.40 -10.13
CA LEU A 327 -11.17 -23.63 -10.92
C LEU A 327 -11.02 -23.30 -12.41
N GLU A 328 -11.73 -22.29 -12.92
CA GLU A 328 -11.61 -21.84 -14.30
C GLU A 328 -10.20 -21.34 -14.66
N VAL A 329 -9.55 -20.60 -13.75
CA VAL A 329 -8.15 -20.19 -13.96
C VAL A 329 -7.23 -21.40 -14.01
N ILE A 330 -7.47 -22.42 -13.18
CA ILE A 330 -6.65 -23.63 -13.12
C ILE A 330 -6.88 -24.51 -14.36
N ASP A 331 -8.10 -24.60 -14.85
CA ASP A 331 -8.43 -25.39 -16.04
C ASP A 331 -7.84 -24.76 -17.31
N GLN A 332 -7.95 -23.44 -17.44
CA GLN A 332 -7.48 -22.73 -18.64
C GLN A 332 -5.96 -22.48 -18.66
N ILE A 333 -5.26 -22.49 -17.53
CA ILE A 333 -3.82 -22.14 -17.53
C ILE A 333 -2.97 -23.14 -18.32
N ASP A 334 -3.45 -24.37 -18.47
CA ASP A 334 -2.76 -25.44 -19.22
C ASP A 334 -2.66 -25.12 -20.71
N GLU A 335 -3.54 -24.27 -21.26
CA GLU A 335 -3.46 -23.81 -22.65
C GLU A 335 -2.30 -22.82 -22.87
N SER A 336 -1.94 -22.04 -21.85
CA SER A 336 -0.86 -21.05 -21.94
C SER A 336 -0.05 -20.87 -20.65
N PRO A 337 0.70 -21.90 -20.22
CA PRO A 337 1.34 -21.90 -18.90
C PRO A 337 2.54 -20.94 -18.80
N ILE A 338 3.19 -20.62 -19.91
CA ILE A 338 4.46 -19.87 -19.94
C ILE A 338 4.22 -18.35 -20.00
N LEU A 339 3.46 -17.90 -21.00
CA LEU A 339 3.20 -16.47 -21.22
C LEU A 339 1.84 -16.02 -20.71
N GLY A 340 0.95 -16.95 -20.36
CA GLY A 340 -0.43 -16.64 -20.03
C GLY A 340 -1.19 -16.03 -21.20
N PHE A 341 -2.33 -15.42 -20.89
CA PHE A 341 -3.26 -14.93 -21.90
C PHE A 341 -3.11 -13.44 -22.22
N GLY A 342 -2.05 -12.77 -21.71
CA GLY A 342 -1.77 -11.34 -21.84
C GLY A 342 -2.66 -10.44 -20.98
N ALA A 343 -3.91 -10.84 -20.75
CA ALA A 343 -4.89 -10.15 -19.91
C ALA A 343 -5.98 -11.11 -19.40
N PRO A 344 -6.71 -10.78 -18.32
CA PRO A 344 -7.99 -11.40 -17.96
C PRO A 344 -8.97 -11.37 -19.13
N ARG A 345 -9.68 -12.48 -19.34
CA ARG A 345 -10.65 -12.65 -20.44
C ARG A 345 -12.04 -12.89 -19.89
N ILE A 346 -13.05 -12.51 -20.66
CA ILE A 346 -14.44 -12.86 -20.37
C ILE A 346 -14.61 -14.31 -20.82
N ASP A 347 -15.19 -15.13 -19.94
CA ASP A 347 -15.59 -16.49 -20.28
C ASP A 347 -16.85 -16.45 -21.17
N PRO A 348 -16.81 -16.98 -22.42
CA PRO A 348 -17.97 -17.03 -23.30
C PRO A 348 -19.13 -17.86 -22.74
N ASP A 349 -18.85 -18.88 -21.94
CA ASP A 349 -19.86 -19.78 -21.37
C ASP A 349 -20.56 -19.12 -20.17
N ASN A 350 -19.88 -18.19 -19.50
CA ASN A 350 -20.41 -17.42 -18.37
C ASN A 350 -20.17 -15.91 -18.54
N PRO A 351 -20.76 -15.25 -19.55
CA PRO A 351 -20.46 -13.85 -19.88
C PRO A 351 -20.95 -12.85 -18.82
N LEU A 352 -21.83 -13.29 -17.92
CA LEU A 352 -22.35 -12.51 -16.79
C LEU A 352 -21.42 -12.53 -15.58
N LEU A 353 -20.42 -13.42 -15.54
CA LEU A 353 -19.40 -13.44 -14.49
C LEU A 353 -18.32 -12.39 -14.76
N ALA A 354 -17.62 -12.01 -13.70
CA ALA A 354 -16.47 -11.15 -13.87
C ALA A 354 -15.36 -11.88 -14.63
N PRO A 355 -14.50 -11.15 -15.38
CA PRO A 355 -13.47 -11.78 -16.20
C PRO A 355 -12.56 -12.73 -15.40
N VAL A 356 -12.22 -13.86 -16.01
CA VAL A 356 -11.35 -14.89 -15.43
C VAL A 356 -9.99 -14.28 -15.08
N GLY A 357 -9.51 -14.55 -13.86
CA GLY A 357 -8.29 -13.96 -13.32
C GLY A 357 -8.48 -12.61 -12.61
N THR A 358 -9.69 -12.05 -12.46
CA THR A 358 -9.90 -10.78 -11.73
C THR A 358 -10.17 -10.92 -10.23
N HIS A 359 -10.34 -12.15 -9.72
CA HIS A 359 -10.79 -12.48 -8.35
C HIS A 359 -9.68 -12.50 -7.28
N GLY A 360 -8.54 -11.92 -7.60
CA GLY A 360 -7.35 -11.85 -6.77
C GLY A 360 -6.16 -11.58 -7.66
N HIS A 361 -5.23 -10.78 -7.17
CA HIS A 361 -4.09 -10.37 -7.94
C HIS A 361 -3.12 -11.52 -8.26
N LEU A 362 -3.05 -12.55 -7.40
CA LEU A 362 -2.34 -13.79 -7.69
C LEU A 362 -2.85 -14.44 -8.97
N TRP A 363 -4.18 -14.58 -9.06
CA TRP A 363 -4.86 -15.12 -10.24
C TRP A 363 -4.70 -14.21 -11.45
N THR A 364 -4.71 -12.89 -11.25
CA THR A 364 -4.45 -11.94 -12.34
C THR A 364 -3.06 -12.15 -12.94
N VAL A 365 -2.03 -12.28 -12.10
CA VAL A 365 -0.65 -12.51 -12.57
C VAL A 365 -0.53 -13.86 -13.25
N LEU A 366 -1.06 -14.93 -12.64
CA LEU A 366 -1.01 -16.28 -13.20
C LEU A 366 -1.68 -16.34 -14.58
N TYR A 367 -2.95 -15.94 -14.66
CA TYR A 367 -3.74 -16.02 -15.87
C TYR A 367 -3.20 -15.11 -16.98
N SER A 368 -2.79 -13.88 -16.63
CA SER A 368 -2.37 -12.91 -17.65
C SER A 368 -0.94 -13.11 -18.13
N HIS A 369 -0.04 -13.65 -17.30
CA HIS A 369 1.41 -13.61 -17.56
C HIS A 369 2.12 -14.97 -17.37
N GLY A 370 1.37 -16.01 -16.98
CA GLY A 370 1.88 -17.38 -16.84
C GLY A 370 2.55 -17.67 -15.51
N ILE A 371 2.92 -18.95 -15.33
CA ILE A 371 3.57 -19.50 -14.14
C ILE A 371 4.92 -18.82 -13.85
N PRO A 372 5.80 -18.56 -14.83
CA PRO A 372 7.08 -17.90 -14.55
C PRO A 372 6.92 -16.47 -14.01
N ALA A 373 5.95 -15.71 -14.51
CA ALA A 373 5.63 -14.39 -13.98
C ALA A 373 5.16 -14.46 -12.53
N LEU A 374 4.27 -15.41 -12.22
CA LEU A 374 3.81 -15.63 -10.85
C LEU A 374 4.97 -16.02 -9.93
N GLY A 375 5.86 -16.91 -10.38
CA GLY A 375 7.05 -17.31 -9.65
C GLY A 375 7.95 -16.13 -9.30
N LEU A 376 8.26 -15.26 -10.28
CA LEU A 376 9.07 -14.06 -10.08
C LEU A 376 8.37 -13.07 -9.13
N TYR A 377 7.06 -12.87 -9.31
CA TYR A 377 6.25 -11.99 -8.47
C TYR A 377 6.26 -12.43 -6.99
N LEU A 378 5.96 -13.71 -6.72
CA LEU A 378 5.96 -14.28 -5.38
C LEU A 378 7.36 -14.32 -4.78
N TRP A 379 8.37 -14.69 -5.56
CA TRP A 379 9.75 -14.72 -5.11
C TRP A 379 10.21 -13.34 -4.64
N PHE A 380 9.89 -12.28 -5.39
CA PHE A 380 10.18 -10.92 -4.96
C PHE A 380 9.46 -10.57 -3.65
N LEU A 381 8.14 -10.73 -3.58
CA LEU A 381 7.36 -10.33 -2.40
C LEU A 381 7.77 -11.10 -1.13
N VAL A 382 7.87 -12.43 -1.22
CA VAL A 382 8.25 -13.28 -0.08
C VAL A 382 9.69 -13.01 0.34
N SER A 383 10.62 -12.90 -0.61
CA SER A 383 12.02 -12.61 -0.26
C SER A 383 12.16 -11.24 0.42
N MET A 384 11.40 -10.23 0.00
CA MET A 384 11.37 -8.91 0.63
C MET A 384 10.72 -8.92 2.01
N ALA A 385 9.64 -9.69 2.19
CA ALA A 385 8.98 -9.87 3.47
C ALA A 385 9.93 -10.53 4.49
N MET A 386 10.60 -11.62 4.09
CA MET A 386 11.60 -12.30 4.92
C MET A 386 12.79 -11.39 5.22
N ARG A 387 13.33 -10.73 4.20
CA ARG A 387 14.46 -9.81 4.36
C ARG A 387 14.14 -8.74 5.37
N THR A 388 12.96 -8.14 5.34
CA THR A 388 12.57 -7.03 6.22
C THR A 388 12.03 -7.45 7.57
N ALA A 389 11.91 -8.75 7.87
CA ALA A 389 11.29 -9.25 9.10
C ALA A 389 12.10 -8.99 10.39
N GLY A 390 13.41 -8.79 10.30
CA GLY A 390 14.29 -8.46 11.44
C GLY A 390 14.26 -6.98 11.87
N ASP A 391 14.67 -6.71 13.11
CA ASP A 391 14.87 -5.38 13.73
C ASP A 391 13.66 -4.44 13.72
N LEU A 392 12.48 -4.99 13.97
CA LEU A 392 11.22 -4.25 13.95
C LEU A 392 10.98 -3.51 15.27
N ASN A 393 11.15 -2.17 15.25
CA ASN A 393 10.60 -1.32 16.29
C ASN A 393 9.07 -1.17 16.11
N ARG A 394 8.39 -0.43 17.00
CA ARG A 394 6.91 -0.35 16.99
C ARG A 394 6.34 0.13 15.64
N GLU A 395 6.89 1.22 15.11
CA GLU A 395 6.53 1.78 13.80
C GLU A 395 6.81 0.77 12.66
N ARG A 396 8.03 0.21 12.61
CA ARG A 396 8.44 -0.72 11.56
C ARG A 396 7.64 -2.01 11.59
N MET A 397 7.17 -2.45 12.74
CA MET A 397 6.34 -3.65 12.86
C MET A 397 4.99 -3.46 12.17
N TRP A 398 4.35 -2.29 12.32
CA TRP A 398 3.11 -1.98 11.58
C TRP A 398 3.34 -1.84 10.08
N LEU A 399 4.44 -1.20 9.66
CA LEU A 399 4.80 -1.13 8.23
C LEU A 399 5.11 -2.50 7.63
N HIS A 400 5.76 -3.38 8.39
CA HIS A 400 6.01 -4.76 7.98
C HIS A 400 4.70 -5.55 7.91
N ALA A 401 3.81 -5.39 8.89
CA ALA A 401 2.48 -5.98 8.86
C ALA A 401 1.66 -5.49 7.65
N THR A 402 1.74 -4.21 7.27
CA THR A 402 1.17 -3.70 6.02
C THR A 402 1.70 -4.46 4.80
N PHE A 403 3.01 -4.68 4.73
CA PHE A 403 3.59 -5.44 3.62
C PHE A 403 3.19 -6.93 3.66
N ILE A 404 3.04 -7.55 4.83
CA ILE A 404 2.51 -8.92 4.94
C ILE A 404 1.04 -8.99 4.49
N VAL A 405 0.21 -8.02 4.87
CA VAL A 405 -1.20 -7.95 4.44
C VAL A 405 -1.32 -7.77 2.94
N LEU A 406 -0.36 -7.12 2.30
CA LEU A 406 -0.28 -7.07 0.83
C LEU A 406 -0.22 -8.48 0.22
N LEU A 407 0.59 -9.39 0.79
CA LEU A 407 0.67 -10.80 0.39
C LEU A 407 -0.62 -11.57 0.74
N VAL A 408 -1.31 -11.22 1.81
CA VAL A 408 -2.61 -11.86 2.14
C VAL A 408 -3.68 -11.43 1.13
N GLN A 409 -3.73 -10.13 0.81
CA GLN A 409 -4.73 -9.56 -0.10
C GLN A 409 -4.64 -10.09 -1.52
N MET A 410 -3.46 -10.49 -2.01
CA MET A 410 -3.30 -10.94 -3.40
C MET A 410 -4.18 -12.14 -3.76
N TRP A 411 -4.63 -12.92 -2.77
CA TRP A 411 -5.50 -14.08 -2.98
C TRP A 411 -6.95 -13.71 -3.37
N PHE A 412 -7.45 -12.55 -2.91
CA PHE A 412 -8.87 -12.20 -3.03
C PHE A 412 -9.15 -10.75 -3.46
N TYR A 413 -8.12 -9.90 -3.52
CA TYR A 413 -8.21 -8.55 -4.04
C TYR A 413 -7.28 -8.34 -5.22
N ASN A 414 -7.74 -7.52 -6.17
CA ASN A 414 -6.87 -6.90 -7.14
C ASN A 414 -6.07 -5.78 -6.47
N MET A 415 -4.76 -5.78 -6.67
CA MET A 415 -3.84 -4.86 -6.00
C MET A 415 -3.60 -3.56 -6.77
N PHE A 416 -4.23 -3.40 -7.93
CA PHE A 416 -4.09 -2.20 -8.74
C PHE A 416 -4.99 -1.05 -8.28
N PRO A 417 -4.49 0.20 -8.29
CA PRO A 417 -3.10 0.63 -8.12
C PRO A 417 -2.73 0.91 -6.67
N GLY A 418 -3.72 1.25 -5.83
CA GLY A 418 -3.51 1.72 -4.47
C GLY A 418 -2.77 0.72 -3.59
N PRO A 419 -3.23 -0.55 -3.48
CA PRO A 419 -2.56 -1.53 -2.65
C PRO A 419 -1.09 -1.76 -3.04
N MET A 420 -0.79 -1.89 -4.33
CA MET A 420 0.57 -2.06 -4.83
C MET A 420 1.47 -0.88 -4.44
N ALA A 421 1.00 0.35 -4.65
CA ALA A 421 1.76 1.56 -4.30
C ALA A 421 2.03 1.68 -2.80
N LEU A 422 1.02 1.43 -1.96
CA LEU A 422 1.15 1.46 -0.49
C LEU A 422 2.07 0.36 0.04
N GLY A 423 1.99 -0.84 -0.54
CA GLY A 423 2.86 -1.95 -0.22
C GLY A 423 4.33 -1.65 -0.50
N PHE A 424 4.63 -1.15 -1.70
CA PHE A 424 6.00 -0.78 -2.09
C PHE A 424 6.52 0.45 -1.35
N LEU A 425 5.63 1.38 -0.96
CA LEU A 425 5.97 2.47 -0.05
C LEU A 425 6.38 1.93 1.33
N ALA A 426 5.61 1.00 1.91
CA ALA A 426 5.94 0.38 3.19
C ALA A 426 7.29 -0.37 3.11
N LEU A 427 7.49 -1.15 2.05
CA LEU A 427 8.75 -1.84 1.77
C LEU A 427 9.94 -0.86 1.64
N GLY A 428 9.74 0.25 0.92
CA GLY A 428 10.75 1.30 0.77
C GLY A 428 11.14 1.92 2.11
N LEU A 429 10.17 2.18 3.00
CA LEU A 429 10.43 2.67 4.35
C LEU A 429 11.22 1.65 5.21
N LEU A 430 10.88 0.37 5.12
CA LEU A 430 11.55 -0.71 5.86
C LEU A 430 13.01 -0.88 5.41
N LEU A 431 13.24 -0.96 4.10
CA LEU A 431 14.59 -1.08 3.54
C LEU A 431 15.41 0.18 3.76
N ARG A 432 14.79 1.36 3.68
CA ARG A 432 15.41 2.63 4.04
C ARG A 432 15.90 2.61 5.49
N ALA A 433 15.08 2.16 6.44
CA ALA A 433 15.47 2.16 7.85
C ALA A 433 16.71 1.30 8.16
N ARG A 434 16.98 0.28 7.33
CA ARG A 434 18.19 -0.55 7.43
C ARG A 434 19.42 0.10 6.82
N ARG A 435 19.23 0.85 5.72
CA ARG A 435 20.31 1.60 5.06
C ARG A 435 20.75 2.82 5.88
N TRP A 436 19.82 3.46 6.59
CA TRP A 436 20.13 4.55 7.52
C TRP A 436 19.62 4.20 8.92
N PRO A 437 20.37 3.37 9.68
CA PRO A 437 20.02 3.05 11.04
C PRO A 437 19.92 4.35 11.86
N GLU A 438 18.73 4.63 12.40
CA GLU A 438 18.56 5.75 13.34
C GLU A 438 19.37 5.41 14.60
N GLN A 439 20.27 6.31 15.02
CA GLN A 439 20.92 6.18 16.33
C GLN A 439 19.84 6.22 17.42
N PRO A 440 19.92 5.35 18.44
CA PRO A 440 18.97 5.36 19.55
C PRO A 440 18.82 6.77 20.13
N ARG A 441 17.57 7.22 20.32
CA ARG A 441 17.28 8.53 20.94
C ARG A 441 17.94 8.68 22.33
N SER A 442 18.29 7.59 23.00
CA SER A 442 19.03 7.58 24.27
C SER A 442 20.50 8.02 24.17
N ALA A 443 21.08 8.10 22.97
CA ALA A 443 22.47 8.55 22.78
C ALA A 443 22.60 10.07 22.60
N ARG A 444 21.48 10.80 22.51
CA ARG A 444 21.50 12.27 22.53
C ARG A 444 21.32 12.74 23.98
N SER A 445 22.46 13.02 24.60
CA SER A 445 22.69 13.92 25.75
C SER A 445 22.01 13.58 27.09
N ARG A 446 22.75 12.96 28.00
CA ARG A 446 22.96 13.57 29.32
C ARG A 446 24.04 14.63 29.12
N PRO A 447 23.81 15.92 29.40
CA PRO A 447 24.92 16.85 29.49
C PRO A 447 25.79 16.35 30.65
N THR A 448 27.03 15.97 30.36
CA THR A 448 28.07 15.79 31.36
C THR A 448 28.20 17.12 32.10
N ARG A 449 27.62 17.20 33.30
CA ARG A 449 27.96 18.27 34.25
C ARG A 449 29.44 18.10 34.53
N TYR A 450 30.27 19.00 34.03
CA TYR A 450 31.63 19.16 34.53
C TYR A 450 31.53 19.50 36.03
N PRO A 451 32.29 18.83 36.91
CA PRO A 451 32.35 19.21 38.31
C PRO A 451 32.92 20.64 38.40
N ARG A 452 32.21 21.52 39.11
CA ARG A 452 32.75 22.84 39.46
C ARG A 452 33.94 22.62 40.37
N VAL A 453 35.10 23.16 39.98
CA VAL A 453 36.26 23.28 40.86
C VAL A 453 35.90 24.30 41.95
N PRO A 454 36.05 23.97 43.24
CA PRO A 454 35.85 24.94 44.32
C PRO A 454 36.98 25.98 44.29
N ALA A 455 36.60 27.25 44.42
CA ALA A 455 37.51 28.37 44.63
C ALA A 455 37.82 28.53 46.12
#